data_AF-R7IMW6-F1
#
_entry.id   AF-R7IMW6-F1
#
_cell.length_a   1.000
_cell.length_b   1.000
_cell.length_c   1.000
_cell.angle_alpha   90.00
_cell.angle_beta   90.00
_cell.angle_gamma   90.00
#
_symmetry.space_group_name_H-M   'P 1'
#
loop_
_entity.id
_entity.type
_entity.pdbx_description
1 polymer ?
#
loop_
_entity_poly.entity_id
_entity_poly.type
_entity_poly.pdbx_seq_one_letter_code
_entity_poly.pdbx_strand_id
1 'polypeptide(L)'
;MNLCSCERLYPDAEYLKTMYPNTLTPVYEKVADTCDRLEYEGSPMFDDFPDREMTLKIIQDIIAEFPEEQTNPETGNWFPELVSVLVLNEFLHRRIRKKEF
;
A
#
# COMPACT_ATOMS: atom_id res chain seq x y z
N MET A 1 -2.76 3.13 30.93
CA MET A 1 -1.61 3.38 30.04
C MET A 1 -2.17 4.06 28.80
N ASN A 2 -1.67 5.23 28.47
CA ASN A 2 -2.23 6.08 27.43
C ASN A 2 -1.95 5.45 26.06
N LEU A 3 -3.01 4.98 25.42
CA LEU A 3 -3.00 4.53 24.03
C LEU A 3 -2.54 5.67 23.12
N CYS A 4 -1.63 5.40 22.18
CA CYS A 4 -1.53 6.22 20.98
C CYS A 4 -2.87 6.15 20.23
N SER A 5 -3.34 7.27 19.69
CA SER A 5 -4.71 7.46 19.17
C SER A 5 -5.05 6.72 17.87
N CYS A 6 -4.10 6.00 17.29
CA CYS A 6 -4.15 5.53 15.90
C CYS A 6 -4.91 4.21 15.67
N GLU A 7 -4.83 3.26 16.59
CA GLU A 7 -5.54 1.97 16.50
C GLU A 7 -7.08 2.13 16.57
N ARG A 8 -7.56 3.23 17.16
CA ARG A 8 -8.98 3.62 17.17
C ARG A 8 -9.47 4.28 15.88
N LEU A 9 -8.60 4.62 14.95
CA LEU A 9 -8.96 5.42 13.76
C LEU A 9 -9.42 4.58 12.56
N TYR A 10 -9.15 3.27 12.54
CA TYR A 10 -9.46 2.41 11.38
C TYR A 10 -9.95 0.99 11.74
N PRO A 11 -10.88 0.80 12.70
CA PRO A 11 -11.46 -0.52 12.99
C PRO A 11 -12.14 -1.14 11.75
N ASP A 12 -12.62 -0.29 10.84
CA ASP A 12 -13.34 -0.69 9.64
C ASP A 12 -12.45 -0.81 8.40
N ALA A 13 -11.11 -0.78 8.52
CA ALA A 13 -10.23 -0.83 7.35
C ALA A 13 -10.44 -2.09 6.50
N GLU A 14 -10.54 -3.24 7.15
CA GLU A 14 -10.83 -4.53 6.53
C GLU A 14 -12.20 -4.50 5.83
N TYR A 15 -13.20 -3.91 6.49
CA TYR A 15 -14.54 -3.76 5.95
C TYR A 15 -14.57 -2.83 4.73
N LEU A 16 -13.89 -1.68 4.77
CA LEU A 16 -13.84 -0.73 3.66
C LEU A 16 -13.15 -1.33 2.43
N LYS A 17 -12.15 -2.20 2.61
CA LYS A 17 -11.53 -2.94 1.50
C LYS A 17 -12.55 -3.83 0.75
N THR A 18 -13.55 -4.37 1.45
CA THR A 18 -14.63 -5.16 0.80
C THR A 18 -15.56 -4.33 -0.08
N MET A 19 -15.57 -3.01 0.10
CA MET A 19 -16.39 -2.07 -0.69
C MET A 19 -15.65 -1.59 -1.95
N TYR A 20 -14.39 -1.96 -2.14
CA TYR A 20 -13.64 -1.54 -3.30
C TYR A 20 -14.17 -2.18 -4.59
N PRO A 21 -14.06 -1.50 -5.74
CA PRO A 21 -14.51 -2.06 -7.01
C PRO A 21 -13.83 -3.40 -7.31
N ASN A 22 -14.63 -4.41 -7.64
CA ASN A 22 -14.13 -5.76 -7.98
C ASN A 22 -13.17 -5.76 -9.18
N THR A 23 -13.27 -4.75 -10.06
CA THR A 23 -12.38 -4.58 -11.21
C THR A 23 -10.93 -4.36 -10.79
N LEU A 24 -10.70 -3.80 -9.60
CA LEU A 24 -9.39 -3.45 -9.07
C LEU A 24 -8.90 -4.45 -8.01
N THR A 25 -9.67 -5.51 -7.72
CA THR A 25 -9.26 -6.58 -6.79
C THR A 25 -7.84 -7.10 -7.06
N PRO A 26 -7.44 -7.41 -8.32
CA PRO A 26 -6.09 -7.89 -8.59
C PRO A 26 -5.00 -6.89 -8.18
N VAL A 27 -5.28 -5.60 -8.30
CA VAL A 27 -4.36 -4.52 -7.94
C VAL A 27 -4.21 -4.44 -6.42
N TYR A 28 -5.33 -4.50 -5.68
CA TYR A 28 -5.30 -4.47 -4.22
C TYR A 28 -4.59 -5.69 -3.63
N GLU A 29 -4.85 -6.89 -4.16
CA GLU A 29 -4.17 -8.12 -3.77
C GLU A 29 -2.67 -8.01 -4.05
N LYS A 30 -2.29 -7.49 -5.23
CA LYS A 30 -0.88 -7.33 -5.56
C LYS A 30 -0.15 -6.35 -4.64
N VAL A 31 -0.78 -5.24 -4.29
CA VAL A 31 -0.22 -4.27 -3.34
C VAL A 31 -0.04 -4.93 -1.97
N ALA A 32 -1.04 -5.66 -1.48
CA ALA A 32 -0.98 -6.35 -0.20
C ALA A 32 0.15 -7.40 -0.18
N ASP A 33 0.22 -8.27 -1.18
CA ASP A 33 1.27 -9.28 -1.35
C ASP A 33 2.68 -8.66 -1.39
N THR A 34 2.82 -7.53 -2.06
CA THR A 34 4.10 -6.84 -2.18
C THR A 34 4.53 -6.26 -0.84
N CYS A 35 3.59 -5.66 -0.10
CA CYS A 35 3.86 -5.14 1.25
C CYS A 35 4.10 -6.26 2.27
N ASP A 36 3.44 -7.42 2.14
CA ASP A 36 3.67 -8.60 2.98
C ASP A 36 5.10 -9.10 2.85
N ARG A 37 5.63 -9.14 1.63
CA ARG A 37 7.04 -9.49 1.38
C ARG A 37 8.02 -8.50 1.96
N LEU A 38 7.59 -7.28 2.28
CA LEU A 38 8.40 -6.27 2.96
C LEU A 38 8.31 -6.37 4.48
N GLU A 39 7.58 -7.32 5.06
CA GLU A 39 7.51 -7.54 6.51
C GLU A 39 8.68 -8.38 7.08
N TYR A 40 9.90 -8.16 6.58
CA TYR A 40 11.11 -8.77 7.13
C TYR A 40 11.88 -7.81 8.06
N GLU A 41 12.75 -8.38 8.90
CA GLU A 41 13.61 -7.60 9.79
C GLU A 41 14.64 -6.77 8.99
N GLY A 42 14.78 -5.48 9.34
CA GLY A 42 15.60 -4.55 8.56
C GLY A 42 15.00 -4.17 7.20
N SER A 43 13.69 -4.39 7.00
CA SER A 43 13.00 -3.92 5.81
C SER A 43 13.02 -2.39 5.73
N PRO A 44 13.28 -1.83 4.53
CA PRO A 44 13.21 -0.40 4.27
C PRO A 44 11.85 0.23 4.57
N MET A 45 10.78 -0.57 4.54
CA MET A 45 9.43 -0.13 4.92
C MET A 45 9.37 0.37 6.37
N PHE A 46 10.29 -0.07 7.24
CA PHE A 46 10.31 0.28 8.65
C PHE A 46 11.44 1.22 9.06
N ASP A 47 12.22 1.75 8.11
CA ASP A 47 13.26 2.74 8.40
C ASP A 47 12.64 4.03 8.97
N ASP A 48 13.34 4.73 9.86
CA ASP A 48 12.86 6.02 10.39
C ASP A 48 12.56 7.02 9.27
N PHE A 49 13.38 7.00 8.21
CA PHE A 49 13.24 7.79 7.00
C PHE A 49 13.34 6.87 5.77
N PRO A 50 12.23 6.33 5.26
CA PRO A 50 12.26 5.45 4.10
C PRO A 50 12.77 6.20 2.87
N ASP A 51 13.62 5.53 2.08
CA ASP A 51 14.16 6.12 0.85
C ASP A 51 13.04 6.31 -0.19
N ARG A 52 13.03 7.50 -0.81
CA ARG A 52 12.01 7.89 -1.78
C ARG A 52 12.10 7.05 -3.04
N GLU A 53 13.29 6.88 -3.59
CA GLU A 53 13.49 6.20 -4.87
C GLU A 53 13.20 4.71 -4.75
N MET A 54 13.53 4.11 -3.60
CA MET A 54 13.14 2.75 -3.31
C MET A 54 11.62 2.58 -3.23
N THR A 55 10.92 3.49 -2.55
CA THR A 55 9.45 3.45 -2.47
C THR A 55 8.82 3.61 -3.86
N LEU A 56 9.34 4.52 -4.68
CA LEU A 56 8.89 4.69 -6.05
C LEU A 56 9.17 3.47 -6.92
N LYS A 57 10.31 2.82 -6.72
CA LYS A 57 10.63 1.58 -7.43
C LYS A 57 9.61 0.48 -7.11
N ILE A 58 9.25 0.30 -5.85
CA ILE A 58 8.21 -0.68 -5.44
C ILE A 58 6.88 -0.38 -6.14
N ILE A 59 6.49 0.89 -6.19
CA ILE A 59 5.27 1.33 -6.89
C ILE A 59 5.36 1.04 -8.40
N GLN A 60 6.49 1.37 -9.03
CA GLN A 60 6.72 1.12 -10.45
C GLN A 60 6.72 -0.37 -10.79
N ASP A 61 7.32 -1.20 -9.95
CA ASP A 61 7.35 -2.64 -10.11
C ASP A 61 5.93 -3.22 -10.08
N ILE A 62 5.05 -2.73 -9.18
CA ILE A 62 3.63 -3.11 -9.15
C ILE A 62 2.91 -2.64 -10.42
N ILE A 63 3.08 -1.37 -10.82
CA ILE A 63 2.43 -0.81 -12.01
C ILE A 63 2.81 -1.61 -13.27
N ALA A 64 4.07 -2.02 -13.39
CA ALA A 64 4.57 -2.80 -14.52
C ALA A 64 3.88 -4.16 -14.70
N GLU A 65 3.26 -4.70 -13.65
CA GLU A 65 2.48 -5.95 -13.74
C GLU A 65 1.08 -5.77 -14.33
N PHE A 66 0.64 -4.52 -14.53
CA PHE A 66 -0.67 -4.18 -15.11
C PHE A 66 -0.52 -3.30 -16.36
N PRO A 67 0.04 -3.81 -17.47
CA PRO A 67 0.25 -3.03 -18.69
C PRO A 67 -1.07 -2.59 -19.35
N GLU A 68 -2.12 -3.38 -19.23
CA GLU A 68 -3.48 -3.05 -19.70
C GLU A 68 -4.01 -1.75 -19.07
N GLU A 69 -3.84 -1.58 -17.76
CA GLU A 69 -4.32 -0.40 -17.03
C GLU A 69 -3.52 0.87 -17.37
N GLN A 70 -2.25 0.71 -17.78
CA GLN A 70 -1.40 1.81 -18.23
C GLN A 70 -1.70 2.25 -19.66
N THR A 71 -2.04 1.31 -20.54
CA THR A 71 -2.30 1.58 -21.96
C THR A 71 -3.72 2.05 -22.23
N ASN A 72 -4.65 1.82 -21.29
CA ASN A 72 -6.01 2.31 -21.37
C ASN A 72 -6.06 3.85 -21.16
N PRO A 73 -6.59 4.62 -22.13
CA PRO A 73 -6.67 6.08 -22.06
C PRO A 73 -7.50 6.62 -20.89
N GLU A 74 -8.47 5.85 -20.40
CA GLU A 74 -9.35 6.25 -19.30
C GLU A 74 -8.70 6.06 -17.93
N THR A 75 -7.86 5.04 -17.79
CA THR A 75 -7.23 4.64 -16.50
C THR A 75 -5.78 5.11 -16.37
N GLY A 76 -5.05 5.22 -17.48
CA GLY A 76 -3.60 5.50 -17.47
C GLY A 76 -3.21 6.80 -16.75
N ASN A 77 -4.12 7.78 -16.67
CA ASN A 77 -3.88 9.05 -15.99
C ASN A 77 -3.99 9.00 -14.45
N TRP A 78 -4.67 8.01 -13.88
CA TRP A 78 -4.88 7.93 -12.43
C TRP A 78 -4.39 6.61 -11.82
N PHE A 79 -4.15 5.59 -12.64
CA PHE A 79 -3.72 4.28 -12.18
C PHE A 79 -2.39 4.34 -11.40
N PRO A 80 -1.34 5.05 -11.88
CA PRO A 80 -0.10 5.20 -11.11
C PRO A 80 -0.29 5.85 -9.74
N GLU A 81 -1.12 6.89 -9.68
CA GLU A 81 -1.45 7.61 -8.45
C GLU A 81 -2.24 6.73 -7.48
N LEU A 82 -3.19 5.93 -8.00
CA LEU A 82 -3.94 4.98 -7.19
C LEU A 82 -2.99 3.97 -6.54
N VAL A 83 -2.12 3.32 -7.32
CA VAL A 83 -1.15 2.34 -6.79
C VAL A 83 -0.24 3.01 -5.75
N SER A 84 0.21 4.23 -6.02
CA SER A 84 1.02 5.01 -5.07
C SER A 84 0.31 5.21 -3.73
N VAL A 85 -0.95 5.63 -3.75
CA VAL A 85 -1.75 5.83 -2.53
C VAL A 85 -1.95 4.52 -1.78
N LEU A 86 -2.25 3.42 -2.49
CA LEU A 86 -2.47 2.12 -1.87
C LEU A 86 -1.22 1.60 -1.15
N VAL A 87 -0.05 1.67 -1.81
CA VAL A 87 1.24 1.25 -1.23
C VAL A 87 1.57 2.09 0.00
N LEU A 88 1.44 3.42 -0.10
CA LEU A 88 1.71 4.32 1.03
C LEU A 88 0.74 4.07 2.19
N ASN A 89 -0.52 3.77 1.92
CA ASN A 89 -1.51 3.44 2.93
C ASN A 89 -1.16 2.14 3.68
N GLU A 90 -0.77 1.08 2.95
CA GLU A 90 -0.30 -0.17 3.56
C GLU A 90 0.96 0.05 4.40
N PHE A 91 1.93 0.83 3.91
CA PHE A 91 3.14 1.18 4.66
C PHE A 91 2.81 1.89 5.96
N LEU A 92 1.93 2.89 5.92
CA LEU A 92 1.51 3.63 7.10
C LEU A 92 0.88 2.69 8.13
N HIS A 93 -0.10 1.87 7.72
CA HIS A 93 -0.78 0.95 8.63
C HIS A 93 0.17 -0.07 9.27
N ARG A 94 1.08 -0.66 8.50
CA ARG A 94 2.05 -1.64 9.02
C ARG A 94 3.09 -1.00 9.93
N ARG A 95 3.55 0.22 9.62
CA ARG A 95 4.46 0.99 10.49
C ARG A 95 3.81 1.35 11.81
N ILE A 96 2.53 1.74 11.79
CA ILE A 96 1.75 1.99 13.02
C ILE A 96 1.70 0.71 13.85
N ARG A 97 1.28 -0.41 13.25
CA ARG A 97 1.19 -1.72 13.90
C ARG A 97 2.53 -2.17 14.51
N LYS A 98 3.65 -2.01 13.80
CA LYS A 98 4.97 -2.42 14.31
C LYS A 98 5.44 -1.59 15.50
N LYS A 99 5.07 -0.30 15.59
CA LYS A 99 5.41 0.55 16.75
C LYS A 99 4.69 0.13 18.04
N GLU A 100 3.70 -0.74 17.95
CA GLU A 100 2.95 -1.27 19.10
C GLU A 100 3.61 -2.52 19.71
N PHE A 101 4.57 -3.15 19.01
CA PHE A 101 5.36 -4.30 19.46
C PHE A 101 6.75 -3.88 19.93
#